data_AF-A0A365P7J1-F1
#
_entry.id   AF-A0A365P7J1-F1
#
_cell.length_a   1.000
_cell.length_b   1.000
_cell.length_c   1.000
_cell.angle_alpha   90.00
_cell.angle_beta   90.00
_cell.angle_gamma   90.00
#
_symmetry.space_group_name_H-M   'P 1'
#
loop_
_entity.id
_entity.type
_entity.pdbx_description
1 polymer ?
#
loop_
_entity_poly.entity_id
_entity_poly.type
_entity_poly.pdbx_seq_one_letter_code
_entity_poly.pdbx_strand_id
1 'polypeptide(L)'
;MNEKVARSQVVDEGPRAVRWSQVEEAFYVGNYRGNFVGYIDRGPDGAFRLFDSMSTLRGEASTLEESMACLDALFFATSGDRGRQ
;
A
#
# COMPACT_ATOMS: atom_id res chain seq x y z
N MET A 1 -10.67 19.23 21.20
CA MET A 1 -9.28 18.92 20.81
C MET A 1 -9.34 17.52 20.24
N ASN A 2 -9.47 17.43 18.91
CA ASN A 2 -10.06 16.26 18.26
C ASN A 2 -8.98 15.21 18.02
N GLU A 3 -9.03 14.16 18.82
CA GLU A 3 -8.26 12.93 18.68
C GLU A 3 -8.78 12.21 17.43
N LYS A 4 -8.15 12.43 16.26
CA LYS A 4 -8.34 11.57 15.09
C LYS A 4 -7.74 10.21 15.46
N VAL A 5 -8.55 9.36 16.09
CA VAL A 5 -8.23 7.96 16.30
C VAL A 5 -8.25 7.32 14.92
N ALA A 6 -7.09 7.27 14.27
CA ALA A 6 -6.90 6.47 13.06
C ALA A 6 -7.27 5.05 13.43
N ARG A 7 -8.45 4.59 13.00
CA ARG A 7 -8.86 3.21 13.14
C ARG A 7 -7.92 2.38 12.26
N SER A 8 -6.81 1.94 12.85
CA SER A 8 -5.90 0.98 12.25
C SER A 8 -6.64 -0.34 12.15
N GLN A 9 -7.36 -0.53 11.05
CA GLN A 9 -7.90 -1.83 10.68
C GLN A 9 -6.70 -2.66 10.22
N VAL A 10 -6.14 -3.42 11.16
CA VAL A 10 -5.06 -4.37 10.92
C VAL A 10 -5.65 -5.48 10.04
N VAL A 11 -5.45 -5.36 8.73
CA VAL A 11 -5.72 -6.44 7.79
C VAL A 11 -4.68 -7.53 8.01
N ASP A 12 -5.19 -8.74 8.22
CA ASP A 12 -4.54 -9.97 8.70
C ASP A 12 -3.05 -10.13 8.37
N GLU A 13 -2.24 -10.22 9.42
CA GLU A 13 -0.79 -10.12 9.41
C GLU A 13 -0.12 -11.50 9.43
N GLY A 14 0.03 -12.10 8.25
CA GLY A 14 1.08 -13.10 8.05
C GLY A 14 2.46 -12.45 8.28
N PRO A 15 3.47 -13.14 8.83
CA PRO A 15 4.79 -12.58 9.18
C PRO A 15 5.64 -12.09 7.98
N ARG A 16 5.05 -12.05 6.78
CA ARG A 16 5.62 -11.56 5.52
C ARG A 16 4.71 -10.59 4.78
N ALA A 17 3.61 -10.12 5.38
CA ALA A 17 2.66 -9.23 4.73
C ALA A 17 3.08 -7.75 4.87
N VAL A 18 2.82 -6.96 3.84
CA VAL A 18 2.89 -5.49 3.90
C VAL A 18 1.84 -4.99 4.89
N ARG A 19 2.24 -4.14 5.83
CA ARG A 19 1.32 -3.48 6.75
C ARG A 19 0.70 -2.27 6.07
N TRP A 20 -0.60 -2.34 5.81
CA TRP A 20 -1.37 -1.23 5.27
C TRP A 20 -1.98 -0.40 6.39
N SER A 21 -1.77 0.90 6.34
CA SER A 21 -2.31 1.86 7.31
C SER A 21 -3.19 2.86 6.59
N GLN A 22 -4.45 2.95 6.99
CA GLN A 22 -5.35 3.99 6.50
C GLN A 22 -5.01 5.33 7.18
N VAL A 23 -4.60 6.31 6.40
CA VAL A 23 -4.23 7.65 6.89
C VAL A 23 -5.42 8.60 6.76
N GLU A 24 -6.14 8.51 5.65
CA GLU A 24 -7.37 9.26 5.36
C GLU A 24 -8.45 8.31 4.81
N GLU A 25 -9.69 8.77 4.71
CA GLU A 25 -10.84 7.95 4.27
C GLU A 25 -10.59 7.25 2.91
N ALA A 26 -9.84 7.92 2.04
CA ALA A 26 -9.48 7.45 0.70
C ALA A 26 -7.98 7.14 0.52
N PHE A 27 -7.16 7.14 1.59
CA PHE A 27 -5.70 7.05 1.45
C PHE A 27 -5.10 5.99 2.36
N TYR A 28 -4.41 5.02 1.75
CA TYR A 28 -3.79 3.89 2.43
C TYR A 28 -2.30 3.85 2.14
N VAL A 29 -1.49 3.60 3.16
CA VAL A 29 -0.03 3.56 3.04
C VAL A 29 0.48 2.17 3.41
N GLY A 30 1.28 1.58 2.52
CA GLY A 30 1.91 0.29 2.70
C GLY A 30 3.33 0.43 3.24
N ASN A 31 3.61 -0.26 4.35
CA ASN A 31 4.95 -0.38 4.91
C ASN A 31 5.31 -1.84 5.11
N TYR A 32 6.50 -2.24 4.66
CA TYR A 32 7.01 -3.60 4.82
C TYR A 32 8.31 -3.60 5.62
N ARG A 33 8.28 -4.14 6.84
CA ARG A 33 9.45 -4.21 7.76
C ARG A 33 10.18 -2.87 7.92
N GLY A 34 9.42 -1.76 7.93
CA GLY A 34 9.96 -0.40 8.03
C GLY A 34 10.37 0.24 6.69
N ASN A 35 10.17 -0.46 5.57
CA ASN A 35 10.42 0.07 4.23
C ASN A 35 9.12 0.55 3.60
N PHE A 36 9.15 1.73 2.99
CA PHE A 36 7.99 2.31 2.34
C PHE A 36 7.75 1.59 1.00
N VAL A 37 6.62 0.89 0.91
CA VAL A 37 6.23 0.12 -0.29
C VAL A 37 5.57 1.05 -1.30
N GLY A 38 4.66 1.90 -0.80
CA GLY A 38 3.85 2.79 -1.62
C GLY A 38 2.55 3.17 -0.93
N TYR A 39 1.63 3.74 -1.68
CA TYR A 39 0.31 4.15 -1.20
C TYR A 39 -0.77 3.90 -2.24
N ILE A 40 -2.00 3.80 -1.76
CA ILE A 40 -3.20 3.61 -2.55
C ILE A 40 -4.10 4.81 -2.31
N ASP A 41 -4.47 5.48 -3.38
CA ASP A 41 -5.39 6.61 -3.38
C ASP A 41 -6.72 6.18 -4.03
N ARG A 42 -7.82 6.27 -3.28
CA ARG A 42 -9.14 5.99 -3.80
C ARG A 42 -9.71 7.26 -4.43
N GLY A 43 -9.82 7.24 -5.75
CA GLY A 43 -10.43 8.33 -6.50
C GLY A 43 -11.92 8.53 -6.18
N PRO A 44 -12.47 9.70 -6.51
CA PRO A 44 -13.91 9.97 -6.38
C PRO A 44 -14.75 9.05 -7.28
N ASP A 45 -14.15 8.51 -8.34
CA ASP A 45 -14.73 7.52 -9.25
C ASP A 45 -14.85 6.12 -8.61
N GLY A 46 -14.28 5.93 -7.41
CA GLY A 46 -14.22 4.66 -6.70
C GLY A 46 -13.05 3.76 -7.09
N ALA A 47 -12.26 4.13 -8.11
CA ALA A 47 -11.06 3.43 -8.52
C ALA A 47 -9.91 3.62 -7.51
N PHE A 48 -9.15 2.57 -7.27
CA PHE A 48 -7.97 2.61 -6.41
C PHE A 48 -6.72 2.79 -7.26
N ARG A 49 -6.03 3.92 -7.12
CA ARG A 49 -4.80 4.24 -7.82
C ARG A 49 -3.61 3.83 -6.98
N LEU A 50 -2.72 3.03 -7.57
CA LEU A 50 -1.56 2.46 -6.89
C LEU A 50 -0.32 3.29 -7.20
N PHE A 51 0.31 3.80 -6.15
CA PHE A 51 1.55 4.57 -6.26
C PHE A 51 2.68 3.85 -5.53
N ASP A 52 3.81 3.74 -6.21
CA ASP A 52 5.04 3.18 -5.65
C ASP A 52 5.68 4.12 -4.61
N SER A 53 6.72 3.63 -3.92
CA SER A 53 7.62 4.41 -3.09
C SER A 53 8.10 5.73 -3.71
N MET A 54 8.26 5.75 -5.04
CA MET A 54 8.67 6.94 -5.82
C MET A 54 7.49 7.83 -6.23
N SER A 55 6.30 7.65 -5.65
CA SER A 55 5.06 8.34 -6.06
C SER A 55 4.73 8.20 -7.55
N THR A 56 5.18 7.11 -8.17
CA THR A 56 4.89 6.80 -9.56
C THR A 56 3.63 5.96 -9.63
N LEU A 57 2.66 6.38 -10.45
CA LEU A 57 1.46 5.59 -10.71
C LEU A 57 1.86 4.29 -11.40
N ARG A 58 1.61 3.16 -10.73
CA ARG A 58 1.89 1.81 -11.25
C ARG A 58 0.68 1.21 -11.93
N GLY A 59 -0.51 1.66 -11.56
CA GLY A 59 -1.77 1.25 -12.16
C GLY A 59 -2.96 1.70 -11.34
N GLU A 60 -4.11 1.19 -11.73
CA GLU A 60 -5.37 1.33 -11.02
C GLU A 60 -6.03 -0.03 -10.89
N ALA A 61 -6.76 -0.24 -9.79
CA ALA A 61 -7.52 -1.45 -9.54
C ALA A 61 -8.93 -1.10 -9.05
N SER A 62 -9.83 -2.05 -9.22
CA SER A 62 -11.23 -1.92 -8.79
C SER A 62 -11.42 -2.19 -7.30
N THR A 63 -10.45 -2.83 -6.65
CA THR A 63 -10.53 -3.20 -5.22
C THR A 63 -9.24 -2.88 -4.47
N LEU A 64 -9.36 -2.71 -3.15
CA LEU A 64 -8.23 -2.49 -2.26
C LEU A 64 -7.31 -3.73 -2.21
N GLU A 65 -7.87 -4.94 -2.16
CA GLU A 65 -7.10 -6.18 -2.10
C GLU A 65 -6.22 -6.38 -3.34
N GLU A 66 -6.76 -6.14 -4.54
CA GLU A 66 -5.94 -6.17 -5.77
C GLU A 66 -4.86 -5.09 -5.74
N SER A 67 -5.19 -3.90 -5.22
CA SER A 67 -4.21 -2.82 -5.09
C SER A 67 -3.05 -3.21 -4.17
N MET A 68 -3.36 -3.81 -3.03
CA MET A 68 -2.37 -4.29 -2.07
C MET A 68 -1.50 -5.41 -2.67
N ALA A 69 -2.11 -6.38 -3.36
CA ALA A 69 -1.41 -7.48 -4.00
C ALA A 69 -0.49 -7.01 -5.14
N CYS A 70 -0.91 -6.05 -5.95
CA CYS A 70 -0.09 -5.47 -7.02
C CYS A 70 1.14 -4.75 -6.45
N LEU A 71 0.96 -3.92 -5.42
CA LEU A 71 2.08 -3.22 -4.78
C LEU A 71 3.04 -4.17 -4.07
N ASP A 72 2.51 -5.23 -3.44
CA ASP A 72 3.32 -6.29 -2.84
C ASP A 72 4.21 -6.99 -3.89
N ALA A 73 3.61 -7.43 -5.00
CA ALA A 73 4.33 -8.07 -6.10
C ALA A 73 5.39 -7.14 -6.72
N LEU A 74 5.07 -5.86 -6.94
CA LEU A 74 6.01 -4.85 -7.46
C LEU A 74 7.17 -4.60 -6.51
N PHE A 75 6.89 -4.48 -5.21
CA PHE A 75 7.92 -4.26 -4.20
C PHE A 75 8.84 -5.46 -4.06
N PHE A 76 8.31 -6.69 -4.06
CA PHE A 76 9.15 -7.89 -4.05
C PHE A 76 9.92 -8.10 -5.35
N ALA A 77 9.36 -7.75 -6.50
CA ALA A 77 10.08 -7.79 -7.77
C ALA A 77 11.26 -6.81 -7.79
N THR A 78 11.06 -5.59 -7.33
CA THR A 78 12.11 -4.55 -7.29
C THR A 78 13.12 -4.74 -6.15
N SER A 79 12.69 -5.29 -5.02
CA SER A 79 13.58 -5.57 -3.87
C SER A 79 14.33 -6.88 -4.02
N GLY A 80 13.74 -7.88 -4.68
CA GLY A 80 14.36 -9.17 -4.98
C GLY A 80 15.44 -9.08 -6.06
N ASP A 81 15.31 -8.14 -7.00
CA ASP A 81 16.33 -7.89 -8.03
C ASP A 81 17.67 -7.39 -7.44
N ARG A 82 17.64 -6.72 -6.28
CA ARG A 82 18.85 -6.28 -5.57
C ARG A 82 19.66 -7.41 -4.92
N GLY A 83 19.25 -8.67 -5.08
CA GLY A 83 19.95 -9.86 -4.58
C GLY A 83 20.96 -10.51 -5.54
N ARG A 84 21.15 -9.99 -6.76
CA ARG A 84 22.22 -10.43 -7.67
C ARG A 84 23.27 -9.32 -7.88
N GLN A 85 24.21 -9.21 -6.95
CA GLN A 85 25.58 -8.77 -7.26
C GLN A 85 26.57 -9.64 -6.51
#